data_AF-A0A369UV31-F1
#
_entry.id   AF-A0A369UV31-F1
#
_cell.length_a   1.000
_cell.length_b   1.000
_cell.length_c   1.000
_cell.angle_alpha   90.00
_cell.angle_beta   90.00
_cell.angle_gamma   90.00
#
_symmetry.space_group_name_H-M   'P 1'
#
loop_
_entity.id
_entity.type
_entity.pdbx_description
1 polymer ?
#
loop_
_entity_poly.entity_id
_entity_poly.type
_entity_poly.pdbx_seq_one_letter_code
_entity_poly.pdbx_strand_id
1 'polypeptide(L)'
;MNNLIYEARMALRDVMEVNIYSQGNDKVYLTVFPELVWEGTEKTQPEKVVRNVIGLLNDMSLDVAGGEGAVRTLLDAAPVEIVRKAA
;
A
#
# COMPACT_ATOMS: atom_id res chain seq x y z
N MET A 1 -10.14 -8.33 16.31
CA MET A 1 -8.89 -7.80 15.75
C MET A 1 -8.94 -8.07 14.26
N ASN A 2 -8.85 -7.05 13.41
CA ASN A 2 -8.99 -7.24 11.97
C ASN A 2 -7.70 -7.91 11.43
N ASN A 3 -7.78 -9.16 10.96
CA ASN A 3 -6.59 -9.87 10.48
C ASN A 3 -5.98 -9.20 9.24
N LEU A 4 -6.80 -8.52 8.44
CA LEU A 4 -6.34 -7.85 7.23
C LEU A 4 -5.41 -6.67 7.53
N ILE A 5 -5.71 -5.85 8.55
CA ILE A 5 -4.83 -4.73 8.92
C ILE A 5 -3.51 -5.23 9.51
N TYR A 6 -3.55 -6.33 10.24
CA TYR A 6 -2.35 -6.96 10.79
C TYR A 6 -1.45 -7.51 9.68
N GLU A 7 -2.01 -8.27 8.73
CA GLU A 7 -1.29 -8.81 7.59
C GLU A 7 -0.71 -7.68 6.72
N ALA A 8 -1.50 -6.64 6.41
CA ALA A 8 -1.02 -5.50 5.63
C ALA A 8 0.13 -4.75 6.32
N ARG A 9 0.06 -4.56 7.64
CA ARG A 9 1.15 -3.96 8.43
C ARG A 9 2.39 -4.83 8.47
N MET A 10 2.23 -6.15 8.53
CA MET A 10 3.36 -7.07 8.44
C MET A 10 4.04 -7.01 7.07
N ALA A 11 3.25 -7.03 5.99
CA ALA A 11 3.74 -6.95 4.62
C ALA A 11 4.57 -5.69 4.36
N LEU A 12 4.16 -4.57 4.96
CA LEU A 12 4.74 -3.25 4.73
C LEU A 12 5.52 -2.70 5.95
N ARG A 13 5.95 -3.58 6.86
CA ARG A 13 6.59 -3.17 8.13
C ARG A 13 7.86 -2.33 7.95
N ASP A 14 8.55 -2.56 6.83
CA ASP A 14 9.84 -1.95 6.49
C ASP A 14 9.67 -0.78 5.50
N VAL A 15 8.43 -0.41 5.15
CA VAL A 15 8.12 0.70 4.24
C VAL A 15 7.65 1.91 5.05
N MET A 16 8.39 3.02 4.97
CA MET A 16 8.09 4.22 5.74
C MET A 16 7.06 5.13 5.07
N GLU A 17 6.90 5.02 3.76
CA GLU A 17 6.08 5.88 2.92
C GLU A 17 4.60 5.49 2.94
N VAL A 18 4.17 4.54 3.79
CA VAL A 18 2.79 4.05 3.79
C VAL A 18 2.07 4.41 5.08
N ASN A 19 0.77 4.62 4.96
CA ASN A 19 -0.13 4.65 6.10
C ASN A 19 -1.27 3.65 5.86
N ILE A 20 -1.49 2.81 6.87
CA ILE A 20 -2.48 1.73 6.85
C ILE A 20 -3.45 1.93 8.01
N TYR A 21 -4.71 2.17 7.68
CA TYR A 21 -5.75 2.50 8.65
C TYR A 21 -7.08 1.79 8.34
N SER A 22 -7.98 1.77 9.31
CA SER A 22 -9.34 1.24 9.18
C SER A 22 -10.34 2.27 9.71
N GLN A 23 -11.53 2.35 9.09
CA GLN A 23 -12.63 3.24 9.49
C GLN A 23 -13.73 2.51 10.28
N GLY A 24 -13.46 1.32 10.83
CA GLY A 24 -14.38 0.61 11.74
C GLY A 24 -15.41 -0.30 11.06
N ASN A 25 -15.36 -0.44 9.73
CA ASN A 25 -16.22 -1.33 8.92
C ASN A 25 -15.47 -2.54 8.36
N ASP A 26 -14.44 -3.01 9.07
CA ASP A 26 -13.50 -4.07 8.65
C ASP A 26 -12.71 -3.79 7.35
N LYS A 27 -12.95 -2.66 6.68
CA LYS A 27 -12.14 -2.23 5.55
C LYS A 27 -10.83 -1.66 6.03
N VAL A 28 -9.80 -1.95 5.24
CA VAL A 28 -8.44 -1.48 5.47
C VAL A 28 -8.03 -0.66 4.27
N TYR A 29 -7.45 0.50 4.51
CA TYR A 29 -7.05 1.43 3.48
C TYR A 29 -5.54 1.67 3.55
N LEU A 30 -4.95 1.85 2.39
CA LEU A 30 -3.56 2.21 2.15
C LEU A 30 -3.50 3.60 1.51
N THR A 31 -2.66 4.47 2.05
CA THR A 31 -2.15 5.67 1.36
C THR A 31 -0.63 5.57 1.25
N VAL A 32 -0.08 6.02 0.13
CA VAL A 32 1.38 6.13 -0.07
C VAL A 32 1.75 7.61 -0.11
N PHE A 33 2.84 7.99 0.53
CA PHE A 33 3.42 9.33 0.54
C PHE A 33 4.76 9.28 -0.20
N PRO A 34 4.74 9.22 -1.54
CA PRO A 34 5.97 9.05 -2.32
C PRO A 34 6.92 10.25 -2.21
N GLU A 35 6.45 11.39 -1.71
CA GLU A 35 7.26 12.59 -1.45
C GLU A 35 8.15 12.44 -0.20
N LEU A 36 7.83 11.49 0.70
CA LEU A 36 8.61 11.22 1.91
C LEU A 36 9.82 10.30 1.66
N VAL A 37 10.07 9.92 0.40
CA VAL A 37 11.26 9.14 0.01
C VAL A 37 12.50 10.03 0.17
N TRP A 38 13.08 10.03 1.37
CA TRP A 38 14.29 10.77 1.70
C TRP A 38 15.33 9.81 2.26
N GLU A 39 16.32 9.43 1.44
CA GLU A 39 17.76 9.47 1.73
C GLU A 39 18.57 8.73 0.64
N GLY A 40 19.42 9.47 -0.09
CA GLY A 40 20.72 8.97 -0.55
C GLY A 40 20.84 8.33 -1.93
N THR A 41 19.78 7.84 -2.57
CA THR A 41 19.91 7.17 -3.88
C THR A 41 18.94 7.74 -4.91
N GLU A 42 19.50 8.09 -6.09
CA GLU A 42 18.84 8.43 -7.35
C GLU A 42 17.32 8.50 -7.32
N LYS A 43 16.74 9.71 -7.42
CA LYS A 43 15.31 10.00 -7.72
C LYS A 43 14.47 8.73 -7.82
N THR A 44 14.11 8.13 -6.70
CA THR A 44 13.31 6.91 -6.72
C THR A 44 11.98 7.32 -7.34
N GLN A 45 11.69 6.80 -8.52
CA GLN A 45 10.47 7.19 -9.24
C GLN A 45 9.27 6.83 -8.34
N PRO A 46 8.38 7.78 -8.00
CA PRO A 46 7.20 7.53 -7.17
C PRO A 46 6.43 6.28 -7.56
N GLU A 47 6.32 6.01 -8.87
CA GLU A 47 5.66 4.84 -9.41
C GLU A 47 6.36 3.53 -9.02
N LYS A 48 7.69 3.51 -8.98
CA LYS A 48 8.48 2.35 -8.55
C LYS A 48 8.20 2.03 -7.09
N VAL A 49 8.06 3.04 -6.23
CA VAL A 49 7.72 2.87 -4.81
C VAL A 49 6.31 2.30 -4.68
N VAL A 50 5.33 2.89 -5.35
CA VAL A 50 3.94 2.39 -5.33
C VAL A 50 3.85 0.95 -5.85
N ARG A 51 4.53 0.63 -6.95
CA ARG A 51 4.58 -0.74 -7.50
C ARG A 51 5.28 -1.72 -6.54
N ASN A 52 6.33 -1.30 -5.85
CA ASN A 52 6.99 -2.10 -4.82
C ASN A 52 6.04 -2.39 -3.64
N VAL A 53 5.31 -1.38 -3.15
CA VAL A 53 4.31 -1.54 -2.09
C VAL A 53 3.23 -2.55 -2.48
N ILE A 54 2.68 -2.44 -3.70
CA ILE A 54 1.69 -3.41 -4.21
C ILE A 54 2.32 -4.80 -4.32
N GLY A 55 3.58 -4.90 -4.76
CA GLY A 55 4.34 -6.16 -4.79
C GLY A 55 4.43 -6.84 -3.42
N LEU A 56 4.81 -6.10 -2.38
CA LEU A 56 4.92 -6.63 -1.02
C LEU A 56 3.57 -7.11 -0.45
N LEU A 57 2.47 -6.40 -0.78
CA LEU A 57 1.13 -6.87 -0.45
C LEU A 57 0.79 -8.18 -1.19
N ASN A 58 1.14 -8.25 -2.47
CA ASN A 58 0.92 -9.43 -3.31
C ASN A 58 1.62 -10.67 -2.77
N ASP A 59 2.84 -10.53 -2.24
CA ASP A 59 3.60 -11.62 -1.63
C ASP A 59 2.89 -12.23 -0.39
N MET A 60 2.02 -11.45 0.24
CA MET A 60 1.19 -11.87 1.37
C MET A 60 -0.24 -12.27 0.97
N SER A 61 -0.50 -12.52 -0.32
CA SER A 61 -1.85 -12.80 -0.85
C SER A 61 -2.86 -11.66 -0.65
N LEU A 62 -2.37 -10.43 -0.51
CA LEU A 62 -3.17 -9.21 -0.46
C LEU A 62 -3.07 -8.47 -1.80
N ASP A 63 -4.02 -7.57 -2.06
CA ASP A 63 -4.03 -6.71 -3.23
C ASP A 63 -4.70 -5.38 -2.89
N VAL A 64 -4.74 -4.46 -3.85
CA VAL A 64 -5.42 -3.17 -3.76
C VAL A 64 -6.62 -3.14 -4.70
N ALA A 65 -7.75 -2.62 -4.22
CA ALA A 65 -8.94 -2.46 -5.03
C ALA A 65 -8.70 -1.47 -6.18
N GLY A 66 -9.23 -1.77 -7.37
CA GLY A 66 -9.08 -0.91 -8.55
C GLY A 66 -7.91 -1.28 -9.47
N GLY A 67 -7.15 -2.33 -9.17
CA GLY A 67 -6.14 -2.90 -10.07
C GLY A 67 -5.12 -1.85 -10.54
N GLU A 68 -4.92 -1.72 -11.85
CA GLU A 68 -3.96 -0.75 -12.40
C GLU A 68 -4.32 0.72 -12.10
N GLY A 69 -5.61 1.01 -11.90
CA GLY A 69 -6.07 2.34 -11.47
C GLY A 69 -5.59 2.71 -10.06
N ALA A 70 -5.36 1.71 -9.20
CA ALA A 70 -4.87 1.93 -7.84
C ALA A 70 -3.48 2.57 -7.81
N VAL A 71 -2.61 2.26 -8.80
CA VAL A 71 -1.28 2.86 -8.89
C VAL A 71 -1.38 4.38 -9.00
N ARG A 72 -2.26 4.87 -9.87
CA ARG A 72 -2.49 6.31 -10.06
C ARG A 72 -3.10 6.94 -8.81
N THR A 73 -4.09 6.29 -8.20
CA THR A 73 -4.71 6.79 -6.96
C THR A 73 -3.70 6.91 -5.82
N LEU A 74 -2.80 5.94 -5.66
CA LEU A 74 -1.74 6.00 -4.65
C LEU A 74 -0.67 7.05 -4.97
N LEU A 75 -0.36 7.30 -6.26
CA LEU A 75 0.51 8.38 -6.68
C LEU A 75 -0.06 9.76 -6.35
N ASP A 76 -1.38 9.92 -6.41
CA ASP A 76 -2.10 11.12 -6.02
C ASP A 76 -2.30 11.21 -4.49
N ALA A 77 -1.61 10.36 -3.71
CA ALA A 77 -1.72 10.21 -2.25
C ALA A 77 -3.14 9.93 -1.74
N ALA A 78 -4.03 9.44 -2.62
CA ALA A 78 -5.40 9.10 -2.28
C ALA A 78 -5.50 7.66 -1.74
N PRO A 79 -6.46 7.39 -0.84
CA PRO A 79 -6.58 6.09 -0.20
C PRO A 79 -7.13 5.03 -1.15
N VAL A 80 -6.55 3.83 -1.07
CA VAL A 80 -7.03 2.63 -1.78
C VAL A 80 -7.35 1.54 -0.78
N GLU A 81 -8.47 0.84 -0.98
CA GLU A 81 -8.86 -0.29 -0.13
C GLU A 81 -7.94 -1.49 -0.39
N ILE A 82 -7.40 -2.08 0.68
CA ILE A 82 -6.68 -3.35 0.64
C ILE A 82 -7.71 -4.47 0.65
N VAL A 83 -7.53 -5.45 -0.23
CA VAL A 83 -8.39 -6.62 -0.37
C VAL A 83 -7.56 -7.90 -0.30
N ARG A 84 -8.20 -9.03 0.00
CA ARG A 84 -7.57 -10.34 -0.17
C ARG A 84 -7.65 -10.73 -1.65
N LYS A 85 -6.61 -11.35 -2.19
CA LYS A 85 -6.71 -11.99 -3.50
C LYS A 85 -7.76 -13.09 -3.44
N ALA A 86 -8.63 -13.14 -4.45
CA ALA A 86 -9.44 -14.32 -4.67
C ALA A 86 -8.49 -15.47 -5.07
N ALA A 87 -8.65 -16.62 -4.42
CA ALA A 87 -7.90 -17.84 -4.71
C ALA A 87 -8.18 -18.37 -6.11
#